data_AF-A0A6I6JP81-F1
#
_entry.id   AF-A0A6I6JP81-F1
#
_cell.length_a   1.000
_cell.length_b   1.000
_cell.length_c   1.000
_cell.angle_alpha   90.00
_cell.angle_beta   90.00
_cell.angle_gamma   90.00
#
_symmetry.space_group_name_H-M   'P 1'
#
loop_
_entity.id
_entity.type
_entity.pdbx_description
1 polymer ?
#
loop_
_entity_poly.entity_id
_entity_poly.type
_entity_poly.pdbx_seq_one_letter_code
_entity_poly.pdbx_strand_id
1 'polypeptide(L)'
;MNTLKLKLLKKTILPPLLLLLTYTLFGQRGYLVTDSTTLSGIKIMDKGKVGNALWCEIKKGNKTQRFSPDDAKEYGFNDGRTYVSKEIPYSDSTRRFFLEELAEGELTLFYLAEKKHHTFFIEKDSTSFSELRKGKKHKDSYFQNQLEKITSDFPVIKENARFVNYNPEDLGRFITDYNNRLYRPFPRIRIGIVVVSEMSKFKAPAQKTDGYKYVLDYSKVDFKYKNLPNCTKRSWCFNFCKFSKFECWNVSFKKLTCNIKKHGQLNLNWNQLF
;
A
#
# COMPACT_ATOMS: atom_id res chain seq x y z
N MET A 1 -45.04 26.58 -41.45
CA MET A 1 -45.07 25.35 -40.61
C MET A 1 -43.67 24.73 -40.36
N ASN A 2 -42.58 25.50 -40.46
CA ASN A 2 -41.21 24.94 -40.48
C ASN A 2 -40.34 25.29 -39.26
N THR A 3 -40.73 26.28 -38.45
CA THR A 3 -39.92 26.77 -37.32
C THR A 3 -40.09 25.94 -36.04
N LEU A 4 -41.26 25.31 -35.84
CA LEU A 4 -41.57 24.48 -34.68
C LEU A 4 -40.90 23.10 -34.72
N LYS A 5 -40.83 22.47 -35.91
CA LYS A 5 -40.12 21.19 -36.09
C LYS A 5 -38.61 21.33 -35.84
N LEU A 6 -38.02 22.47 -36.20
CA LEU A 6 -36.58 22.72 -36.02
C LEU A 6 -36.19 22.86 -34.53
N LYS A 7 -37.07 23.46 -33.70
CA LYS A 7 -36.84 23.60 -32.25
C LYS A 7 -36.93 22.27 -31.52
N LEU A 8 -37.84 21.39 -31.93
CA LEU A 8 -37.98 20.04 -31.36
C LEU A 8 -36.78 19.16 -31.73
N LEU A 9 -36.34 19.19 -32.99
CA LEU A 9 -35.20 18.38 -33.45
C LEU A 9 -33.88 18.74 -32.71
N LYS A 10 -33.64 20.04 -32.45
CA LYS A 10 -32.46 20.51 -31.71
C LYS A 10 -32.47 20.07 -30.23
N LYS A 11 -33.64 19.93 -29.61
CA LYS A 11 -33.73 19.63 -28.17
C LYS A 11 -33.53 18.14 -27.88
N THR A 12 -33.92 17.26 -28.81
CA THR A 12 -33.82 15.80 -28.62
C THR A 12 -32.52 15.20 -29.18
N ILE A 13 -31.94 15.77 -30.25
CA ILE A 13 -30.76 15.18 -30.93
C ILE A 13 -29.43 15.72 -30.39
N LEU A 14 -29.39 16.96 -29.89
CA LEU A 14 -28.15 17.58 -29.42
C LEU A 14 -27.56 16.92 -28.15
N PRO A 15 -28.35 16.53 -27.12
CA PRO A 15 -27.80 15.90 -25.91
C PRO A 15 -27.08 14.56 -26.15
N PRO A 16 -27.63 13.58 -26.90
CA PRO A 16 -26.92 12.32 -27.16
C PRO A 16 -25.70 12.51 -28.05
N LEU A 17 -25.73 13.46 -28.99
CA LEU A 17 -24.56 13.81 -29.80
C LEU A 17 -23.43 14.41 -28.94
N LEU A 18 -23.76 15.23 -27.95
CA LEU A 18 -22.79 15.77 -27.00
C LEU A 18 -22.18 14.68 -26.11
N LEU A 19 -22.99 13.69 -25.69
CA LEU A 19 -22.51 12.54 -24.92
C LEU A 19 -21.55 11.67 -25.74
N LEU A 20 -21.83 11.45 -27.03
CA LEU A 20 -20.94 10.70 -27.95
C LEU A 20 -19.56 11.33 -28.11
N LEU A 21 -19.45 12.67 -28.09
CA LEU A 21 -18.17 13.38 -28.17
C LEU A 21 -17.30 13.18 -26.91
N THR A 22 -17.90 12.91 -25.76
CA THR A 22 -17.13 12.68 -24.52
C THR A 22 -16.44 11.31 -24.49
N TYR A 23 -16.95 10.31 -25.20
CA TYR A 23 -16.33 8.98 -25.26
C TYR A 23 -15.03 8.95 -26.07
N THR A 24 -14.89 9.83 -27.08
CA THR A 24 -13.68 9.86 -27.92
C THR A 24 -12.47 10.50 -27.23
N LEU A 25 -12.69 11.24 -26.13
CA LEU A 25 -11.62 11.92 -25.39
C LEU A 25 -10.79 10.96 -24.52
N PHE A 26 -11.30 9.77 -24.18
CA PHE A 26 -10.57 8.73 -23.43
C PHE A 26 -9.61 7.90 -24.30
N GLY A 27 -9.37 8.31 -25.55
CA GLY A 27 -8.52 7.62 -26.52
C GLY A 27 -7.09 8.15 -26.63
N GLN A 28 -6.55 8.84 -25.61
CA GLN A 28 -5.14 9.22 -25.63
C GLN A 28 -4.29 7.96 -25.59
N ARG A 29 -3.74 7.58 -26.76
CA ARG A 29 -2.78 6.48 -26.87
C ARG A 29 -1.48 6.91 -26.20
N GLY A 30 -0.59 5.95 -25.98
CA GLY A 30 0.69 6.21 -25.31
C GLY A 30 1.52 7.31 -25.97
N TYR A 31 2.51 7.78 -25.23
CA TYR A 31 3.44 8.83 -25.66
C TYR A 31 4.89 8.41 -25.42
N LEU A 32 5.81 9.04 -26.14
CA LEU A 32 7.25 8.86 -26.02
C LEU A 32 7.92 10.22 -26.10
N VAL A 33 8.79 10.53 -25.15
CA VAL A 33 9.60 11.74 -25.11
C VAL A 33 11.06 11.37 -25.34
N THR A 34 11.66 11.99 -26.34
CA THR A 34 13.10 11.90 -26.66
C THR A 34 13.76 13.25 -26.36
N ASP A 35 15.08 13.37 -26.56
CA ASP A 35 15.77 14.66 -26.41
C ASP A 35 15.24 15.77 -27.32
N SER A 36 14.80 15.41 -28.53
CA SER A 36 14.45 16.37 -29.58
C SER A 36 12.95 16.44 -29.88
N THR A 37 12.20 15.37 -29.61
CA THR A 37 10.81 15.24 -30.04
C THR A 37 9.94 14.54 -29.02
N THR A 38 8.67 14.93 -28.99
CA THR A 38 7.61 14.23 -28.25
C THR A 38 6.64 13.62 -29.26
N LEU A 39 6.45 12.31 -29.20
CA LEU A 39 5.50 11.57 -30.02
C LEU A 39 4.30 11.21 -29.16
N SER A 40 3.12 11.69 -29.53
CA SER A 40 1.85 11.34 -28.88
C SER A 40 0.99 10.48 -29.81
N GLY A 41 0.04 9.73 -29.25
CA GLY A 41 -0.89 8.95 -30.08
C GLY A 41 -0.30 7.63 -30.60
N ILE A 42 0.79 7.14 -29.99
CA ILE A 42 1.52 5.95 -30.42
C ILE A 42 1.06 4.68 -29.70
N LYS A 43 1.18 3.53 -30.36
CA LYS A 43 0.89 2.23 -29.75
C LYS A 43 2.19 1.64 -29.17
N ILE A 44 2.34 1.73 -27.86
CA ILE A 44 3.42 1.08 -27.11
C ILE A 44 3.04 -0.39 -26.89
N MET A 45 4.00 -1.29 -27.08
CA MET A 45 3.82 -2.72 -26.83
C MET A 45 4.25 -3.04 -25.40
N ASP A 46 3.30 -3.50 -24.57
CA ASP A 46 3.61 -3.93 -23.21
C ASP A 46 4.35 -5.27 -23.23
N LYS A 47 5.60 -5.27 -22.73
CA LYS A 47 6.47 -6.45 -22.58
C LYS A 47 6.53 -6.93 -21.13
N GLY A 48 5.64 -6.42 -20.27
CA GLY A 48 5.69 -6.60 -18.84
C GLY A 48 6.79 -5.76 -18.20
N LYS A 49 6.75 -5.67 -16.86
CA LYS A 49 7.59 -4.76 -16.07
C LYS A 49 9.10 -4.90 -16.35
N VAL A 50 9.61 -6.12 -16.46
CA VAL A 50 11.04 -6.39 -16.74
C VAL A 50 11.43 -5.99 -18.17
N GLY A 51 10.55 -6.24 -19.15
CA GLY A 51 10.82 -5.89 -20.55
C GLY A 51 10.76 -4.38 -20.77
N ASN A 52 9.74 -3.75 -20.20
CA ASN A 52 9.50 -2.31 -20.26
C ASN A 52 10.64 -1.52 -19.57
N ALA A 53 11.24 -2.08 -18.52
CA ALA A 53 12.39 -1.46 -17.86
C ALA A 53 13.65 -1.38 -18.73
N LEU A 54 13.78 -2.26 -19.73
CA LEU A 54 14.94 -2.33 -20.61
C LEU A 54 14.73 -1.59 -21.93
N TRP A 55 13.51 -1.65 -22.48
CA TRP A 55 13.23 -1.12 -23.82
C TRP A 55 11.80 -0.61 -23.92
N CYS A 56 11.60 0.48 -24.65
CA CYS A 56 10.29 0.89 -25.15
C CYS A 56 10.13 0.40 -26.59
N GLU A 57 9.11 -0.41 -26.87
CA GLU A 57 8.79 -0.84 -28.23
C GLU A 57 7.50 -0.20 -28.73
N ILE A 58 7.57 0.53 -29.84
CA ILE A 58 6.42 1.19 -30.46
C ILE A 58 6.07 0.49 -31.76
N LYS A 59 4.77 0.36 -32.04
CA LYS A 59 4.27 -0.20 -33.31
C LYS A 59 3.88 0.94 -34.27
N LYS A 60 4.57 1.03 -35.41
CA LYS A 60 4.29 2.00 -36.49
C LYS A 60 3.92 1.26 -37.77
N GLY A 61 2.62 1.08 -37.99
CA GLY A 61 2.08 0.23 -39.05
C GLY A 61 2.48 -1.23 -38.85
N ASN A 62 3.25 -1.78 -39.79
CA ASN A 62 3.77 -3.16 -39.76
C ASN A 62 5.19 -3.27 -39.18
N LYS A 63 5.82 -2.13 -38.80
CA LYS A 63 7.16 -2.12 -38.22
C LYS A 63 7.09 -1.89 -36.72
N THR A 64 8.03 -2.51 -36.01
CA THR A 64 8.29 -2.25 -34.60
C THR A 64 9.58 -1.46 -34.50
N GLN A 65 9.55 -0.34 -33.78
CA GLN A 65 10.74 0.45 -33.47
C GLN A 65 11.02 0.33 -31.98
N ARG A 66 12.28 0.15 -31.61
CA ARG A 66 12.74 -0.02 -30.24
C ARG A 66 13.57 1.19 -29.82
N PHE A 67 13.35 1.66 -28.60
CA PHE A 67 14.08 2.75 -27.97
C PHE A 67 14.71 2.23 -26.67
N SER A 68 15.98 2.54 -26.48
CA SER A 68 16.70 2.33 -25.24
C SER A 68 16.46 3.50 -24.26
N PRO A 69 16.82 3.33 -22.97
CA PRO A 69 16.87 4.44 -22.01
C PRO A 69 17.81 5.58 -22.40
N ASP A 70 18.77 5.34 -23.31
CA ASP A 70 19.64 6.39 -23.85
C ASP A 70 18.95 7.18 -24.97
N ASP A 71 18.00 6.58 -25.69
CA ASP A 71 17.29 7.21 -26.81
C ASP A 71 16.07 8.02 -26.38
N ALA A 72 15.47 7.67 -25.23
CA ALA A 72 14.23 8.28 -24.76
C ALA A 72 14.28 8.61 -23.26
N LYS A 73 13.76 9.80 -22.92
CA LYS A 73 13.69 10.30 -21.54
C LYS A 73 12.57 9.65 -20.76
N GLU A 74 11.41 9.49 -21.38
CA GLU A 74 10.25 8.88 -20.75
C GLU A 74 9.25 8.40 -21.80
N TYR A 75 8.35 7.51 -21.37
CA TYR A 75 7.19 7.11 -22.15
C TYR A 75 6.05 6.70 -21.23
N GLY A 76 4.81 6.85 -21.72
CA GLY A 76 3.62 6.51 -20.96
C GLY A 76 2.66 5.63 -21.73
N PHE A 77 2.05 4.68 -21.01
CA PHE A 77 0.96 3.84 -21.50
C PHE A 77 -0.38 4.57 -21.41
N ASN A 78 -1.37 4.05 -22.13
CA ASN A 78 -2.73 4.57 -22.11
C ASN A 78 -3.49 4.25 -20.79
N ASP A 79 -2.95 3.38 -19.95
CA ASP A 79 -3.50 3.05 -18.62
C ASP A 79 -2.96 3.94 -17.51
N GLY A 80 -2.13 4.93 -17.85
CA GLY A 80 -1.53 5.87 -16.90
C GLY A 80 -0.19 5.44 -16.33
N ARG A 81 0.34 4.25 -16.68
CA ARG A 81 1.72 3.89 -16.28
C ARG A 81 2.73 4.74 -17.05
N THR A 82 3.64 5.37 -16.32
CA THR A 82 4.74 6.16 -16.87
C THR A 82 6.07 5.49 -16.55
N TYR A 83 6.99 5.51 -17.50
CA TYR A 83 8.34 4.97 -17.38
C TYR A 83 9.35 6.06 -17.69
N VAL A 84 10.28 6.33 -16.76
CA VAL A 84 11.26 7.41 -16.84
C VAL A 84 12.67 6.84 -16.89
N SER A 85 13.49 7.31 -17.82
CA SER A 85 14.89 6.94 -17.93
C SER A 85 15.72 7.59 -16.84
N LYS A 86 16.37 6.77 -16.00
CA LYS A 86 17.25 7.23 -14.92
C LYS A 86 18.55 6.43 -14.92
N GLU A 87 19.64 7.11 -14.58
CA GLU A 87 20.93 6.49 -14.29
C GLU A 87 20.93 5.92 -12.88
N ILE A 88 21.24 4.62 -12.76
CA ILE A 88 21.36 3.95 -11.46
C ILE A 88 22.72 3.25 -11.35
N PRO A 89 23.33 3.24 -10.14
CA PRO A 89 24.47 2.37 -9.88
C PRO A 89 24.03 0.90 -9.98
N TYR A 90 24.66 0.13 -10.86
CA TYR A 90 24.33 -1.29 -11.08
C TYR A 90 25.61 -2.13 -11.15
N SER A 91 25.82 -2.94 -10.11
CA SER A 91 27.08 -3.66 -9.86
C SER A 91 28.28 -2.69 -9.82
N ASP A 92 29.16 -2.74 -10.82
CA ASP A 92 30.40 -1.95 -10.89
C ASP A 92 30.32 -0.80 -11.92
N SER A 93 29.14 -0.54 -12.47
CA SER A 93 28.93 0.48 -13.53
C SER A 93 27.64 1.26 -13.31
N THR A 94 27.59 2.51 -13.78
CA THR A 94 26.32 3.23 -13.92
C THR A 94 25.63 2.78 -15.20
N ARG A 95 24.34 2.46 -15.11
CA ARG A 95 23.52 2.08 -16.28
C ARG A 95 22.18 2.81 -16.24
N ARG A 96 21.63 3.11 -17.42
CA ARG A 96 20.28 3.66 -17.55
C ARG A 96 19.24 2.57 -17.68
N PHE A 97 18.13 2.76 -16.99
CA PHE A 97 16.94 1.92 -17.07
C PHE A 97 15.70 2.80 -17.13
N PHE A 98 14.63 2.27 -17.71
CA PHE A 98 13.31 2.83 -17.56
C PHE A 98 12.70 2.38 -16.23
N LEU A 99 12.46 3.32 -15.33
CA LEU A 99 11.84 3.06 -14.04
C LEU A 99 10.35 3.40 -14.11
N GLU A 100 9.49 2.50 -13.64
CA GLU A 100 8.05 2.75 -13.55
C GLU A 100 7.78 3.77 -12.43
N GLU A 101 7.11 4.85 -12.76
CA GLU A 101 6.68 5.85 -11.78
C GLU A 101 5.39 5.38 -11.09
N LEU A 102 5.45 5.20 -9.78
CA LEU A 102 4.32 4.71 -8.98
C LEU A 102 3.55 5.85 -8.30
N ALA A 103 4.22 6.96 -8.04
CA ALA A 103 3.64 8.16 -7.45
C ALA A 103 4.53 9.36 -7.78
N GLU A 104 3.90 10.49 -8.12
CA GLU A 104 4.55 11.76 -8.50
C GLU A 104 4.12 12.88 -7.54
N GLY A 105 5.01 13.84 -7.26
CA GLY A 105 4.75 15.01 -6.43
C GLY A 105 6.02 15.60 -5.82
N GLU A 106 5.95 16.07 -4.57
CA GLU A 106 7.14 16.50 -3.81
C GLU A 106 8.13 15.33 -3.62
N LEU A 107 7.58 14.12 -3.49
CA LEU A 107 8.31 12.88 -3.39
C LEU A 107 7.87 11.95 -4.53
N THR A 108 8.79 11.60 -5.42
CA THR A 108 8.52 10.69 -6.53
C THR A 108 9.04 9.29 -6.21
N LEU A 109 8.19 8.28 -6.40
CA LEU A 109 8.55 6.87 -6.18
C LEU A 109 8.69 6.16 -7.52
N PHE A 110 9.86 5.58 -7.72
CA PHE A 110 10.18 4.78 -8.89
C PHE A 110 10.32 3.30 -8.55
N TYR A 111 10.00 2.46 -9.51
CA TYR A 111 10.03 1.00 -9.40
C TYR A 111 10.80 0.37 -10.55
N LEU A 112 11.79 -0.46 -10.21
CA LEU A 112 12.55 -1.28 -11.14
C LEU A 112 12.20 -2.76 -10.92
N ALA A 113 11.67 -3.40 -11.95
CA ALA A 113 11.45 -4.84 -11.95
C ALA A 113 12.60 -5.58 -12.66
N GLU A 114 13.16 -6.57 -11.97
CA GLU A 114 14.14 -7.48 -12.54
C GLU A 114 13.64 -8.92 -12.44
N LYS A 115 14.33 -9.86 -13.11
CA LYS A 115 13.89 -11.26 -13.21
C LYS A 115 13.71 -11.95 -11.84
N LYS A 116 14.51 -11.58 -10.83
CA LYS A 116 14.54 -12.25 -9.52
C LYS A 116 14.24 -11.32 -8.35
N HIS A 117 14.35 -10.01 -8.54
CA HIS A 117 14.21 -9.03 -7.49
C HIS A 117 13.60 -7.75 -8.06
N HIS A 118 13.24 -6.85 -7.18
CA HIS A 118 12.74 -5.53 -7.54
C HIS A 118 13.27 -4.51 -6.54
N THR A 119 13.46 -3.31 -7.04
CA THR A 119 14.11 -2.23 -6.31
C THR A 119 13.26 -0.99 -6.43
N PHE A 120 13.12 -0.24 -5.34
CA PHE A 120 12.42 1.03 -5.32
C PHE A 120 13.43 2.16 -5.16
N PHE A 121 13.17 3.27 -5.83
CA PHE A 121 13.97 4.48 -5.70
C PHE A 121 13.05 5.63 -5.32
N ILE A 122 13.54 6.54 -4.51
CA ILE A 122 12.84 7.76 -4.13
C ILE A 122 13.64 8.95 -4.60
N GLU A 123 12.93 9.91 -5.20
CA GLU A 123 13.42 11.24 -5.53
C GLU A 123 12.67 12.27 -4.69
N LYS A 124 13.40 13.14 -3.97
CA LYS A 124 12.83 14.29 -3.24
C LYS A 124 13.35 15.59 -3.85
N ASP A 125 12.45 16.52 -4.15
CA ASP A 125 12.75 17.85 -4.69
C ASP A 125 13.66 17.86 -5.94
N SER A 126 13.62 16.79 -6.76
CA SER A 126 14.51 16.59 -7.93
C SER A 126 16.02 16.65 -7.64
N THR A 127 16.43 16.65 -6.36
CA THR A 127 17.84 16.81 -5.96
C THR A 127 18.41 15.55 -5.35
N SER A 128 17.66 14.88 -4.49
CA SER A 128 18.09 13.64 -3.86
C SER A 128 17.43 12.44 -4.52
N PHE A 129 18.21 11.60 -5.18
CA PHE A 129 17.77 10.32 -5.74
C PHE A 129 18.45 9.19 -4.97
N SER A 130 17.66 8.31 -4.33
CA SER A 130 18.19 7.27 -3.45
C SER A 130 17.43 5.95 -3.55
N GLU A 131 18.14 4.84 -3.38
CA GLU A 131 17.58 3.49 -3.37
C GLU A 131 16.97 3.15 -2.01
N LEU A 132 15.70 2.72 -1.99
CA LEU A 132 15.07 2.16 -0.80
C LEU A 132 15.49 0.71 -0.61
N ARG A 133 16.58 0.47 0.13
CA ARG A 133 17.05 -0.91 0.35
C ARG A 133 16.13 -1.74 1.24
N LYS A 134 15.78 -2.94 0.76
CA LYS A 134 15.15 -3.97 1.59
C LYS A 134 16.15 -4.52 2.60
N GLY A 135 15.76 -4.59 3.88
CA GLY A 135 16.59 -5.22 4.93
C GLY A 135 16.85 -6.71 4.64
N LYS A 136 18.01 -7.22 5.06
CA LYS A 136 18.42 -8.62 4.80
C LYS A 136 17.60 -9.62 5.63
N LYS A 137 17.18 -9.23 6.83
CA LYS A 137 16.36 -10.07 7.71
C LYS A 137 14.91 -9.61 7.71
N HIS A 138 14.01 -10.56 7.91
CA HIS A 138 12.56 -10.34 7.97
C HIS A 138 12.09 -9.33 9.04
N LYS A 139 12.99 -8.91 9.95
CA LYS A 139 12.75 -7.93 11.01
C LYS A 139 13.47 -6.60 10.80
N ASP A 140 14.28 -6.46 9.75
CA ASP A 140 15.08 -5.27 9.53
C ASP A 140 14.19 -4.15 8.98
N SER A 141 13.90 -3.15 9.81
CA SER A 141 13.09 -1.98 9.47
C SER A 141 13.84 -0.94 8.62
N TYR A 142 14.82 -1.37 7.82
CA TYR A 142 15.79 -0.46 7.20
C TYR A 142 15.12 0.52 6.23
N PHE A 143 14.24 0.05 5.34
CA PHE A 143 13.52 0.95 4.43
C PHE A 143 12.49 1.81 5.17
N GLN A 144 11.83 1.28 6.21
CA GLN A 144 10.90 2.08 7.01
C GLN A 144 11.64 3.24 7.69
N ASN A 145 12.84 3.00 8.23
CA ASN A 145 13.66 4.07 8.83
C ASN A 145 14.09 5.11 7.79
N GLN A 146 14.36 4.70 6.53
CA GLN A 146 14.63 5.63 5.44
C GLN A 146 13.40 6.49 5.13
N LEU A 147 12.21 5.87 5.01
CA LEU A 147 10.96 6.59 4.82
C LEU A 147 10.70 7.58 5.97
N GLU A 148 10.86 7.15 7.22
CA GLU A 148 10.70 8.02 8.40
C GLU A 148 11.64 9.23 8.40
N LYS A 149 12.86 9.07 7.88
CA LYS A 149 13.83 10.15 7.75
C LYS A 149 13.44 11.12 6.63
N ILE A 150 13.07 10.57 5.47
CA ILE A 150 12.69 11.34 4.28
C ILE A 150 11.42 12.16 4.51
N THR A 151 10.43 11.59 5.21
CA THR A 151 9.15 12.23 5.52
C THR A 151 9.12 12.83 6.93
N SER A 152 10.27 13.28 7.44
CA SER A 152 10.39 13.78 8.81
C SER A 152 9.70 15.14 9.04
N ASP A 153 9.47 15.88 7.96
CA ASP A 153 8.75 17.14 7.88
C ASP A 153 7.24 17.00 8.13
N PHE A 154 6.68 15.78 7.98
CA PHE A 154 5.27 15.50 8.26
C PHE A 154 5.10 14.37 9.30
N PRO A 155 5.07 14.71 10.61
CA PRO A 155 5.10 13.73 11.71
C PRO A 155 3.98 12.69 11.65
N VAL A 156 2.82 13.10 11.16
CA VAL A 156 1.61 12.29 11.08
C VAL A 156 1.79 11.13 10.09
N ILE A 157 2.41 11.36 8.93
CA ILE A 157 2.70 10.30 7.94
C ILE A 157 3.96 9.53 8.29
N LYS A 158 4.93 10.18 8.92
CA LYS A 158 6.12 9.51 9.46
C LYS A 158 5.75 8.28 10.30
N GLU A 159 4.77 8.39 11.19
CA GLU A 159 4.33 7.26 12.01
C GLU A 159 3.70 6.09 11.24
N ASN A 160 3.27 6.32 10.00
CA ASN A 160 2.71 5.29 9.13
C ASN A 160 3.80 4.47 8.43
N ALA A 161 5.01 5.00 8.27
CA ALA A 161 6.12 4.35 7.57
C ALA A 161 6.43 2.95 8.14
N ARG A 162 6.34 2.78 9.46
CA ARG A 162 6.52 1.48 10.15
C ARG A 162 5.52 0.38 9.77
N PHE A 163 4.41 0.72 9.10
CA PHE A 163 3.38 -0.22 8.66
C PHE A 163 3.40 -0.49 7.16
N VAL A 164 4.22 0.25 6.41
CA VAL A 164 4.34 0.08 4.98
C VAL A 164 5.09 -1.20 4.70
N ASN A 165 4.55 -2.05 3.82
CA ASN A 165 5.26 -3.21 3.33
C ASN A 165 6.10 -2.84 2.11
N TYR A 166 7.15 -3.62 1.87
CA TYR A 166 8.02 -3.44 0.70
C TYR A 166 7.39 -4.07 -0.55
N ASN A 167 6.33 -3.44 -1.06
CA ASN A 167 5.65 -3.79 -2.31
C ASN A 167 5.19 -2.51 -3.03
N PRO A 168 4.93 -2.56 -4.35
CA PRO A 168 4.58 -1.38 -5.14
C PRO A 168 3.32 -0.67 -4.65
N GLU A 169 2.30 -1.42 -4.26
CA GLU A 169 0.99 -0.88 -3.91
C GLU A 169 1.03 -0.08 -2.59
N ASP A 170 1.65 -0.65 -1.55
CA ASP A 170 1.76 -0.02 -0.23
C ASP A 170 2.70 1.18 -0.25
N LEU A 171 3.84 1.07 -0.96
CA LEU A 171 4.77 2.20 -1.11
C LEU A 171 4.16 3.30 -1.97
N GLY A 172 3.57 2.97 -3.11
CA GLY A 172 2.91 3.96 -3.99
C GLY A 172 1.80 4.71 -3.25
N ARG A 173 0.98 3.98 -2.47
CA ARG A 173 -0.03 4.59 -1.61
C ARG A 173 0.57 5.50 -0.54
N PHE A 174 1.63 5.06 0.14
CA PHE A 174 2.28 5.85 1.20
C PHE A 174 2.79 7.19 0.66
N ILE A 175 3.47 7.14 -0.49
CA ILE A 175 4.04 8.33 -1.13
C ILE A 175 2.93 9.24 -1.68
N THR A 176 1.86 8.66 -2.24
CA THR A 176 0.66 9.41 -2.65
C THR A 176 0.00 10.11 -1.45
N ASP A 177 -0.10 9.44 -0.29
CA ASP A 177 -0.62 10.04 0.93
C ASP A 177 0.28 11.20 1.41
N TYR A 178 1.60 11.05 1.31
CA TYR A 178 2.57 12.10 1.60
C TYR A 178 2.39 13.32 0.68
N ASN A 179 2.42 13.11 -0.63
CA ASN A 179 2.31 14.19 -1.63
C ASN A 179 0.99 14.96 -1.50
N ASN A 180 -0.10 14.27 -1.18
CA ASN A 180 -1.42 14.89 -1.01
C ASN A 180 -1.69 15.40 0.43
N ARG A 181 -0.73 15.24 1.36
CA ARG A 181 -0.87 15.58 2.78
C ARG A 181 -2.10 14.95 3.45
N LEU A 182 -2.41 13.71 3.08
CA LEU A 182 -3.60 13.00 3.56
C LEU A 182 -3.28 12.16 4.80
N TYR A 183 -4.04 12.39 5.88
CA TYR A 183 -3.99 11.52 7.05
C TYR A 183 -4.88 10.29 6.85
N ARG A 184 -4.32 9.23 6.26
CA ARG A 184 -4.98 7.93 6.16
C ARG A 184 -4.21 6.88 6.95
N PRO A 185 -4.82 6.22 7.95
CA PRO A 185 -4.13 5.15 8.67
C PRO A 185 -3.89 3.97 7.74
N PHE A 186 -2.69 3.40 7.79
CA PHE A 186 -2.41 2.15 7.08
C PHE A 186 -3.19 1.01 7.74
N PRO A 187 -3.94 0.20 6.95
CA PRO A 187 -4.76 -0.85 7.50
C PRO A 187 -3.87 -1.88 8.22
N ARG A 188 -3.90 -1.86 9.55
CA ARG A 188 -3.30 -2.93 10.36
C ARG A 188 -4.27 -4.09 10.33
N ILE A 189 -4.18 -4.92 9.29
CA ILE A 189 -4.91 -6.17 9.25
C ILE A 189 -4.25 -7.14 10.24
N ARG A 190 -4.51 -6.92 11.53
CA ARG A 190 -4.50 -8.01 12.51
C ARG A 190 -5.84 -8.69 12.34
N ILE A 191 -5.99 -9.53 11.29
CA ILE A 191 -7.09 -10.50 11.27
C ILE A 191 -6.82 -11.42 12.45
N GLY A 192 -7.34 -10.99 13.60
CA GLY A 192 -7.62 -11.89 14.67
C GLY A 192 -8.60 -12.89 14.10
N ILE A 193 -8.20 -14.14 14.13
CA ILE A 193 -9.05 -15.34 14.08
C ILE A 193 -10.20 -15.30 15.13
N VAL A 194 -10.42 -14.17 15.81
CA VAL A 194 -11.36 -13.95 16.90
C VAL A 194 -12.78 -13.64 16.40
N VAL A 195 -13.00 -13.11 15.19
CA VAL A 195 -14.37 -12.80 14.74
C VAL A 195 -15.13 -14.03 14.23
N VAL A 196 -14.44 -15.09 13.78
CA VAL A 196 -15.12 -16.29 13.23
C VAL A 196 -15.58 -17.26 14.33
N SER A 197 -14.91 -17.32 15.47
CA SER A 197 -15.33 -18.20 16.58
C SER A 197 -16.48 -17.62 17.42
N GLU A 198 -16.72 -16.31 17.37
CA GLU A 198 -17.90 -15.69 18.00
C GLU A 198 -19.10 -15.62 17.05
N MET A 199 -18.91 -15.41 15.74
CA MET A 199 -20.03 -15.41 14.79
C MET A 199 -20.66 -16.81 14.60
N SER A 200 -19.89 -17.89 14.80
CA SER A 200 -20.46 -19.26 14.79
C SER A 200 -21.26 -19.62 16.06
N LYS A 201 -21.20 -18.78 17.11
CA LYS A 201 -22.02 -18.93 18.33
C LYS A 201 -23.28 -18.06 18.33
N PHE A 202 -23.39 -17.11 17.43
CA PHE A 202 -24.68 -16.45 17.14
C PHE A 202 -25.53 -17.37 16.25
N LYS A 203 -26.09 -18.43 16.85
CA LYS A 203 -27.36 -18.95 16.36
C LYS A 203 -28.38 -17.83 16.54
N ALA A 204 -28.74 -17.15 15.45
CA ALA A 204 -29.91 -16.28 15.48
C ALA A 204 -31.07 -17.08 16.07
N PRO A 205 -31.74 -16.64 17.15
CA PRO A 205 -32.96 -17.30 17.58
C PRO A 205 -33.89 -17.31 16.36
N ALA A 206 -34.49 -18.45 16.07
CA ALA A 206 -35.47 -18.56 15.00
C ALA A 206 -36.63 -17.61 15.32
N GLN A 207 -36.55 -16.37 14.81
CA GLN A 207 -37.63 -15.42 14.90
C GLN A 207 -38.74 -15.91 13.98
N LYS A 208 -39.87 -16.31 14.58
CA LYS A 208 -41.13 -16.38 13.86
C LYS A 208 -41.37 -15.01 13.23
N THR A 209 -41.51 -15.00 11.92
CA THR A 209 -41.72 -13.81 11.10
C THR A 209 -43.12 -13.27 11.33
N ASP A 210 -43.26 -12.40 12.33
CA ASP A 210 -44.37 -11.44 12.39
C ASP A 210 -43.75 -10.05 12.19
N GLY A 211 -44.17 -9.38 11.12
CA GLY A 211 -43.47 -8.29 10.45
C GLY A 211 -43.07 -7.09 11.30
N TYR A 212 -41.77 -6.95 11.58
CA TYR A 212 -41.19 -5.69 12.04
C TYR A 212 -40.03 -5.25 11.14
N LYS A 213 -40.09 -3.99 10.76
CA LYS A 213 -39.13 -3.28 9.91
C LYS A 213 -38.06 -2.66 10.81
N TYR A 214 -36.85 -3.19 10.81
CA TYR A 214 -35.76 -2.59 11.57
C TYR A 214 -35.22 -1.35 10.85
N VAL A 215 -35.27 -0.20 11.53
CA VAL A 215 -34.49 0.99 11.21
C VAL A 215 -33.21 0.90 12.04
N LEU A 216 -32.06 0.82 11.37
CA LEU A 216 -30.75 0.85 12.04
C LEU A 216 -30.42 2.31 12.42
N ASP A 217 -30.56 2.63 13.70
CA ASP A 217 -30.14 3.91 14.27
C ASP A 217 -28.71 3.81 14.80
N TYR A 218 -27.77 4.48 14.14
CA TYR A 218 -26.34 4.47 14.45
C TYR A 218 -25.94 5.50 15.53
N SER A 219 -26.88 6.22 16.13
CA SER A 219 -26.58 7.34 17.04
C SER A 219 -26.17 6.94 18.48
N LYS A 220 -26.07 5.65 18.82
CA LYS A 220 -25.84 5.18 20.21
C LYS A 220 -24.61 4.29 20.44
N VAL A 221 -23.57 4.39 19.61
CA VAL A 221 -22.31 3.68 19.88
C VAL A 221 -21.34 4.59 20.63
N ASP A 222 -21.48 4.62 21.96
CA ASP A 222 -20.49 5.25 22.85
C ASP A 222 -19.27 4.33 23.04
N PHE A 223 -18.15 4.65 22.40
CA PHE A 223 -16.87 4.01 22.66
C PHE A 223 -16.25 4.56 23.96
N LYS A 224 -16.61 3.96 25.10
CA LYS A 224 -15.88 4.20 26.36
C LYS A 224 -14.54 3.45 26.35
N TYR A 225 -13.46 4.15 26.02
CA TYR A 225 -12.11 3.67 26.32
C TYR A 225 -11.87 3.74 27.83
N LYS A 226 -12.00 2.60 28.52
CA LYS A 226 -11.47 2.44 29.88
C LYS A 226 -9.95 2.32 29.81
N ASN A 227 -9.25 3.31 30.35
CA ASN A 227 -7.83 3.24 30.65
C ASN A 227 -7.53 2.00 31.50
N LEU A 228 -6.82 1.02 30.93
CA LEU A 228 -6.26 -0.12 31.66
C LEU A 228 -4.85 0.25 32.15
N PRO A 229 -4.57 0.20 33.47
CA PRO A 229 -3.23 0.43 33.96
C PRO A 229 -2.34 -0.81 33.71
N ASN A 230 -1.13 -0.56 33.23
CA ASN A 230 0.08 -1.38 33.32
C ASN A 230 -0.09 -2.92 33.25
N CYS A 231 0.02 -3.47 32.04
CA CYS A 231 0.33 -4.88 31.85
C CYS A 231 1.81 -5.04 31.45
N THR A 232 2.67 -5.41 32.40
CA THR A 232 3.99 -5.98 32.12
C THR A 232 3.87 -7.48 31.84
N LYS A 233 4.53 -7.90 30.73
CA LYS A 233 4.85 -9.25 30.26
C LYS A 233 4.09 -10.43 30.90
N ARG A 234 3.26 -11.12 30.10
CA ARG A 234 2.98 -12.55 30.28
C ARG A 234 3.14 -13.33 28.98
N SER A 235 3.93 -14.40 29.10
CA SER A 235 3.99 -15.52 28.16
C SER A 235 2.62 -16.18 28.05
N TRP A 236 2.31 -16.67 26.85
CA TRP A 236 1.12 -17.47 26.60
C TRP A 236 1.54 -18.94 26.52
N CYS A 237 0.99 -19.77 27.39
CA CYS A 237 1.00 -21.23 27.21
C CYS A 237 -0.23 -21.60 26.36
N PHE A 238 0.00 -22.18 25.18
CA PHE A 238 -1.04 -22.79 24.37
C PHE A 238 -1.06 -24.29 24.64
N ASN A 239 -2.20 -24.83 25.09
CA ASN A 239 -2.47 -26.26 25.01
C ASN A 239 -3.07 -26.56 23.63
N PHE A 240 -2.33 -27.33 22.82
CA PHE A 240 -2.88 -27.99 21.64
C PHE A 240 -3.45 -29.35 22.06
N CYS A 241 -4.76 -29.53 21.98
CA CYS A 241 -5.34 -30.87 21.85
C CYS A 241 -5.51 -31.15 20.36
N LYS A 242 -4.73 -32.08 19.83
CA LYS A 242 -4.94 -32.66 18.49
C LYS A 242 -5.29 -34.14 18.67
N PHE A 243 -6.47 -34.52 18.18
CA PHE A 243 -6.87 -35.91 18.04
C PHE A 243 -6.01 -36.57 16.96
N SER A 244 -5.08 -37.45 17.37
CA SER A 244 -4.85 -38.80 16.81
C SER A 244 -3.42 -39.30 17.11
N LYS A 245 -3.36 -40.47 17.77
CA LYS A 245 -2.27 -41.47 17.81
C LYS A 245 -0.84 -41.06 18.23
N PHE A 246 -0.48 -41.62 19.39
CA PHE A 246 0.81 -42.14 19.86
C PHE A 246 1.93 -41.22 20.37
N GLU A 247 2.42 -41.65 21.55
CA GLU A 247 3.66 -41.34 22.29
C GLU A 247 3.75 -40.03 23.10
N CYS A 248 3.65 -40.18 24.43
CA CYS A 248 3.96 -39.16 25.43
C CYS A 248 5.42 -39.30 25.88
N TRP A 249 6.23 -38.25 25.70
CA TRP A 249 7.46 -38.07 26.45
C TRP A 249 7.18 -37.25 27.72
N ASN A 250 7.57 -37.81 28.87
CA ASN A 250 7.49 -37.11 30.16
C ASN A 250 8.58 -36.03 30.22
N VAL A 251 8.17 -34.76 30.22
CA VAL A 251 9.02 -33.65 30.67
C VAL A 251 8.42 -33.14 31.97
N SER A 252 9.09 -33.47 33.08
CA SER A 252 8.72 -33.02 34.42
C SER A 252 9.13 -31.55 34.60
N PHE A 253 8.17 -30.64 34.77
CA PHE A 253 8.43 -29.33 35.37
C PHE A 253 7.90 -29.33 36.79
N LYS A 254 8.81 -29.04 37.73
CA LYS A 254 8.56 -28.94 39.18
C LYS A 254 7.35 -28.04 39.46
N LYS A 255 6.40 -28.60 40.19
CA LYS A 255 5.28 -27.94 40.88
C LYS A 255 5.80 -26.75 41.69
N LEU A 256 5.38 -25.53 41.37
CA LEU A 256 5.42 -24.40 42.31
C LEU A 256 4.02 -24.29 42.93
N THR A 257 3.89 -24.77 44.16
CA THR A 257 2.75 -24.47 45.02
C THR A 257 2.87 -23.04 45.52
N CYS A 258 1.91 -22.19 45.16
CA CYS A 258 1.81 -20.85 45.73
C CYS A 258 1.01 -20.94 47.03
N ASN A 259 1.70 -20.80 48.16
CA ASN A 259 1.09 -20.75 49.49
C ASN A 259 0.83 -19.27 49.82
N ILE A 260 -0.43 -18.86 49.88
CA ILE A 260 -0.80 -17.49 50.28
C ILE A 260 -0.74 -17.44 51.81
N LYS A 261 0.36 -16.90 52.37
CA LYS A 261 0.39 -16.43 53.76
C LYS A 261 -0.05 -14.96 53.82
N LYS A 262 -1.17 -14.70 54.52
CA LYS A 262 -1.53 -13.40 55.09
C LYS A 262 -0.63 -13.10 56.31
N HIS A 263 -0.56 -11.81 56.69
CA HIS A 263 0.26 -11.16 57.73
C HIS A 263 1.67 -10.78 57.21
N GLY A 264 2.23 -9.61 57.49
CA GLY A 264 1.87 -8.49 58.35
C GLY A 264 2.98 -7.41 58.18
N GLN A 265 2.73 -6.24 58.75
CA GLN A 265 3.55 -5.01 58.77
C GLN A 265 5.08 -5.18 58.63
N LEU A 266 5.73 -4.21 57.96
CA LEU A 266 7.08 -3.77 58.31
C LEU A 266 7.29 -2.29 57.98
N ASN A 267 7.71 -1.55 59.01
CA ASN A 267 8.23 -0.19 58.99
C ASN A 267 9.48 -0.09 58.10
N LEU A 268 9.64 1.03 57.39
CA LEU A 268 10.92 1.42 56.81
C LEU A 268 11.46 2.65 57.54
N ASN A 269 12.50 2.39 58.32
CA ASN A 269 13.38 3.36 58.96
C ASN A 269 14.39 3.83 57.91
N TRP A 270 14.44 5.13 57.64
CA TRP A 270 15.44 5.76 56.79
C TRP A 270 16.62 6.18 57.65
N ASN A 271 17.76 5.51 57.50
CA ASN A 271 19.04 6.08 57.89
C ASN A 271 20.21 5.44 57.13
N GLN A 272 21.04 6.36 56.62
CA GLN A 272 22.48 6.28 56.36
C GLN A 272 22.98 5.85 54.96
N LEU A 273 23.42 6.91 54.28
CA LEU A 273 24.52 6.97 53.32
C LEU A 273 25.82 6.37 53.88
N PHE A 274 26.47 5.52 53.08
CA PHE A 274 27.84 5.70 52.56
C PHE A 274 27.95 4.92 51.24
#